data_AF-A0A831SRJ0-F1
#
_entry.id   AF-A0A831SRJ0-F1
#
_cell.length_a   1.000
_cell.length_b   1.000
_cell.length_c   1.000
_cell.angle_alpha   90.00
_cell.angle_beta   90.00
_cell.angle_gamma   90.00
#
_symmetry.space_group_name_H-M   'P 1'
#
loop_
_entity.id
_entity.type
_entity.pdbx_description
1 polymer ?
#
loop_
_entity_poly.entity_id
_entity_poly.type
_entity_poly.pdbx_seq_one_letter_code
_entity_poly.pdbx_strand_id
1 'polypeptide(L)'
;GEKLTIGFIDPHEILKIQGIKAVQEYLLKEIQAVYRSQGVNINDKHIETIIRQIARLNMIYIRSARDSELLSGELVYVSDFEKANKKVIEDNKKIIDKNKELLENRKVISPLINVKTGEVIVKEGEVIDSRIIPKIEAAEFNELHVIDQENKKYTILKGENSFVERIMGNILVDEIKEHNQDESVINEQNSYSIKTNNGVINNEIALSIVNNDIRLINCIRPGIYEELEGRIVAEDIIDPEDGQIIVSKSKQLNSSDIDKVIQAKINEIKVWQEIKEISIRDGLIKLLKDEIIGQPIGEDFIDPVSGNVIATKGQPISKNLIKKTLSAKISDIPLEDGRYFSLEGRILEFIYKNVVGKIAALDIIDTDSGNVIINAGKKINQNDATEICEKHINLIHIREDEKKISINIVENIGFIRRKKLPAIGVPIIQGITQASLSTESFLSAASFQRTTHVLTNASIKGKEDRLYGLKENVIIGNIIPAGTGLNIYNKIDIDFPREEEKVEEIFKDINKEQKEKEVDIFEKEKEDGETIATDKSDKKSESNLENKEIKNEKSID
;
A
#
# COMPACT_ATOMS: atom_id res chain seq x y z
N GLY A 1 -35.76 15.69 -20.01
CA GLY A 1 -35.51 15.08 -21.33
C GLY A 1 -36.75 15.18 -22.19
N GLU A 2 -37.31 16.38 -22.35
CA GLU A 2 -38.44 16.60 -23.25
C GLU A 2 -37.96 16.67 -24.69
N LYS A 3 -38.80 16.18 -25.60
CA LYS A 3 -38.48 16.06 -27.03
C LYS A 3 -38.53 17.44 -27.68
N LEU A 4 -37.40 17.86 -28.27
CA LEU A 4 -37.27 19.18 -28.92
C LEU A 4 -37.56 19.13 -30.44
N THR A 5 -37.39 17.98 -31.08
CA THR A 5 -37.54 17.80 -32.52
C THR A 5 -38.41 16.58 -32.85
N ILE A 6 -39.01 16.58 -34.04
CA ILE A 6 -39.81 15.45 -34.54
C ILE A 6 -38.83 14.38 -35.09
N GLY A 7 -39.00 13.11 -34.70
CA GLY A 7 -38.10 12.02 -35.09
C GLY A 7 -38.09 10.86 -34.09
N PHE A 8 -37.31 9.82 -34.37
CA PHE A 8 -37.09 8.72 -33.43
C PHE A 8 -36.11 9.16 -32.33
N ILE A 9 -36.42 8.80 -31.09
CA ILE A 9 -35.53 9.03 -29.94
C ILE A 9 -34.64 7.79 -29.78
N ASP A 10 -33.34 8.01 -29.54
CA ASP A 10 -32.41 6.92 -29.23
C ASP A 10 -32.71 6.36 -27.82
N PRO A 11 -33.07 5.06 -27.69
CA PRO A 11 -33.27 4.43 -26.39
C PRO A 11 -32.06 4.52 -25.45
N HIS A 12 -30.83 4.61 -25.97
CA HIS A 12 -29.63 4.77 -25.16
C HIS A 12 -29.55 6.15 -24.49
N GLU A 13 -30.03 7.20 -25.16
CA GLU A 13 -30.11 8.55 -24.56
C GLU A 13 -31.20 8.62 -23.49
N ILE A 14 -32.34 7.98 -23.71
CA ILE A 14 -33.41 7.84 -22.71
C ILE A 14 -32.88 7.13 -21.47
N LEU A 15 -32.13 6.04 -21.64
CA LEU A 15 -31.54 5.29 -20.52
C LEU A 15 -30.62 6.18 -19.66
N LYS A 16 -29.81 7.01 -20.32
CA LYS A 16 -28.84 7.89 -19.66
C LYS A 16 -29.49 9.03 -18.89
N ILE A 17 -30.64 9.53 -19.35
CA ILE A 17 -31.28 10.75 -18.82
C ILE A 17 -32.45 10.42 -17.88
N GLN A 18 -33.32 9.48 -18.29
CA GLN A 18 -34.59 9.18 -17.62
C GLN A 18 -34.59 7.79 -16.97
N GLY A 19 -33.58 6.96 -17.24
CA GLY A 19 -33.41 5.64 -16.62
C GLY A 19 -34.23 4.53 -17.27
N ILE A 20 -34.15 3.36 -16.63
CA ILE A 20 -34.61 2.06 -17.15
C ILE A 20 -36.10 2.03 -17.47
N LYS A 21 -36.93 2.56 -16.57
CA LYS A 21 -38.40 2.50 -16.70
C LYS A 21 -38.90 3.28 -17.92
N ALA A 22 -38.33 4.45 -18.17
CA ALA A 22 -38.68 5.30 -19.31
C ALA A 22 -38.35 4.64 -20.65
N VAL A 23 -37.23 3.90 -20.72
CA VAL A 23 -36.86 3.13 -21.92
C VAL A 23 -37.88 2.03 -22.20
N GLN A 24 -38.29 1.29 -21.18
CA GLN A 24 -39.25 0.18 -21.35
C GLN A 24 -40.61 0.70 -21.85
N GLU A 25 -41.11 1.78 -21.25
CA GLU A 25 -42.37 2.43 -21.67
C GLU A 25 -42.27 2.97 -23.10
N TYR A 26 -41.15 3.59 -23.45
CA TYR A 26 -40.90 4.08 -24.81
C TYR A 26 -40.90 2.94 -25.84
N LEU A 27 -40.14 1.87 -25.59
CA LEU A 27 -40.08 0.71 -26.49
C LEU A 27 -41.45 0.04 -26.63
N LEU A 28 -42.20 -0.12 -25.55
CA LEU A 28 -43.54 -0.71 -25.58
C LEU A 28 -44.48 0.11 -26.47
N LYS A 29 -44.50 1.43 -26.27
CA LYS A 29 -45.38 2.34 -27.01
C LYS A 29 -45.05 2.37 -28.51
N GLU A 30 -43.77 2.46 -28.87
CA GLU A 30 -43.34 2.52 -30.27
C GLU A 30 -43.62 1.20 -31.01
N ILE A 31 -43.30 0.05 -30.38
CA ILE A 31 -43.57 -1.27 -30.98
C ILE A 31 -45.09 -1.47 -31.16
N GLN A 32 -45.89 -1.12 -30.15
CA GLN A 32 -47.34 -1.25 -30.20
C GLN A 32 -47.97 -0.33 -31.27
N ALA A 33 -47.43 0.88 -31.47
CA ALA A 33 -47.90 1.79 -32.51
C ALA A 33 -47.70 1.20 -33.92
N VAL A 34 -46.57 0.54 -34.18
CA VAL A 34 -46.30 -0.12 -35.47
C VAL A 34 -47.29 -1.27 -35.72
N TYR A 35 -47.49 -2.16 -34.75
CA TYR A 35 -48.45 -3.28 -34.92
C TYR A 35 -49.89 -2.79 -35.12
N ARG A 36 -50.31 -1.77 -34.36
CA ARG A 36 -51.63 -1.14 -34.52
C ARG A 36 -51.79 -0.53 -35.91
N SER A 37 -50.75 0.11 -36.45
CA SER A 37 -50.78 0.68 -37.81
C SER A 37 -50.93 -0.39 -38.91
N GLN A 38 -50.48 -1.62 -38.63
CA GLN A 38 -50.62 -2.79 -39.51
C GLN A 38 -51.93 -3.56 -39.28
N GLY A 39 -52.82 -3.05 -38.41
CA GLY A 39 -54.11 -3.67 -38.11
C GLY A 39 -54.02 -4.90 -37.20
N VAL A 40 -52.86 -5.16 -36.57
CA VAL A 40 -52.67 -6.30 -35.67
C VAL A 40 -52.79 -5.82 -34.22
N ASN A 41 -53.71 -6.41 -33.46
CA ASN A 41 -53.89 -6.10 -32.05
C ASN A 41 -53.16 -7.15 -31.18
N ILE A 42 -52.00 -6.80 -30.65
CA ILE A 42 -51.20 -7.66 -29.75
C ILE A 42 -51.35 -7.16 -28.32
N ASN A 43 -51.53 -8.07 -27.37
CA ASN A 43 -51.56 -7.72 -25.95
C ASN A 43 -50.17 -7.25 -25.47
N ASP A 44 -50.13 -6.13 -24.75
CA ASP A 44 -48.92 -5.49 -24.24
C ASP A 44 -48.01 -6.48 -23.48
N LYS A 45 -48.58 -7.44 -22.73
CA LYS A 45 -47.81 -8.46 -21.97
C LYS A 45 -46.84 -9.27 -22.83
N HIS A 46 -47.19 -9.54 -24.09
CA HIS A 46 -46.30 -10.27 -25.01
C HIS A 46 -45.10 -9.42 -25.40
N ILE A 47 -45.33 -8.13 -25.66
CA ILE A 47 -44.29 -7.18 -26.03
C ILE A 47 -43.40 -6.89 -24.81
N GLU A 48 -43.99 -6.73 -23.62
CA GLU A 48 -43.24 -6.57 -22.36
C GLU A 48 -42.30 -7.76 -22.10
N THR A 49 -42.77 -8.98 -22.35
CA THR A 49 -41.93 -10.19 -22.20
C THR A 49 -40.75 -10.18 -23.17
N ILE A 50 -40.95 -9.68 -24.39
CA ILE A 50 -39.89 -9.53 -25.40
C ILE A 50 -38.94 -8.39 -25.01
N ILE A 51 -39.45 -7.23 -24.58
CA ILE A 51 -38.65 -6.08 -24.12
C ILE A 51 -37.81 -6.47 -22.92
N ARG A 52 -38.35 -7.28 -21.99
CA ARG A 52 -37.58 -7.84 -20.87
C ARG A 52 -36.36 -8.66 -21.34
N GLN A 53 -36.50 -9.34 -22.47
CA GLN A 53 -35.44 -10.17 -23.04
C GLN A 53 -34.42 -9.36 -23.86
N ILE A 54 -34.85 -8.32 -24.57
CA ILE A 54 -33.99 -7.45 -25.40
C ILE A 54 -33.27 -6.43 -24.52
N ALA A 55 -34.04 -5.73 -23.70
CA ALA A 55 -33.54 -4.81 -22.70
C ALA A 55 -33.38 -5.57 -21.38
N ARG A 56 -32.39 -6.48 -21.32
CA ARG A 56 -31.87 -6.99 -20.05
C ARG A 56 -31.17 -5.85 -19.30
N LEU A 57 -31.99 -4.98 -18.73
CA LEU A 57 -31.59 -3.74 -18.09
C LEU A 57 -30.90 -4.00 -16.74
N ASN A 58 -30.85 -5.27 -16.32
CA ASN A 58 -30.04 -5.77 -15.21
C ASN A 58 -28.59 -6.07 -15.61
N MET A 59 -28.13 -5.67 -16.80
CA MET A 59 -26.74 -5.79 -17.22
C MET A 59 -26.03 -4.44 -17.30
N ILE A 60 -24.80 -4.43 -16.81
CA ILE A 60 -23.91 -3.29 -16.77
C ILE A 60 -22.69 -3.60 -17.63
N TYR A 61 -22.35 -2.67 -18.53
CA TYR A 61 -21.09 -2.68 -19.25
C TYR A 61 -20.01 -2.06 -18.39
N ILE A 62 -18.96 -2.83 -18.08
CA ILE A 62 -17.84 -2.36 -17.27
C ILE A 62 -16.94 -1.47 -18.11
N ARG A 63 -16.99 -0.15 -17.88
CA ARG A 63 -16.10 0.80 -18.53
C ARG A 63 -14.67 0.69 -18.00
N SER A 64 -14.53 0.53 -16.69
CA SER A 64 -13.23 0.38 -16.05
C SER A 64 -13.36 -0.46 -14.78
N ALA A 65 -12.65 -1.59 -14.75
CA ALA A 65 -12.63 -2.50 -13.60
C ALA A 65 -11.94 -1.90 -12.36
N ARG A 66 -10.98 -0.99 -12.56
CA ARG A 66 -10.15 -0.40 -11.49
C ARG A 66 -9.55 -1.50 -10.61
N ASP A 67 -9.67 -1.43 -9.28
CA ASP A 67 -9.12 -2.43 -8.34
C ASP A 67 -10.13 -3.53 -7.98
N SER A 68 -11.25 -3.66 -8.73
CA SER A 68 -12.21 -4.75 -8.55
C SER A 68 -11.80 -6.02 -9.30
N GLU A 69 -12.45 -7.14 -8.99
CA GLU A 69 -12.26 -8.44 -9.66
C GLU A 69 -12.90 -8.53 -11.07
N LEU A 70 -13.57 -7.47 -11.53
CA LEU A 70 -14.27 -7.45 -12.81
C LEU A 70 -13.30 -7.21 -13.98
N LEU A 71 -13.75 -7.48 -15.21
CA LEU A 71 -12.98 -7.20 -16.42
C LEU A 71 -13.53 -5.97 -17.15
N SER A 72 -12.63 -5.10 -17.61
CA SER A 72 -13.02 -3.95 -18.44
C SER A 72 -13.53 -4.43 -19.79
N GLY A 73 -14.65 -3.91 -20.24
CA GLY A 73 -15.33 -4.31 -21.48
C GLY A 73 -16.29 -5.49 -21.32
N GLU A 74 -16.41 -6.07 -20.13
CA GLU A 74 -17.36 -7.15 -19.85
C GLU A 74 -18.78 -6.64 -19.60
N LEU A 75 -19.77 -7.48 -19.92
CA LEU A 75 -21.16 -7.33 -19.52
C LEU A 75 -21.45 -8.22 -18.32
N VAL A 76 -21.78 -7.62 -17.19
CA VAL A 76 -22.06 -8.32 -15.94
C VAL A 76 -23.44 -7.95 -15.41
N TYR A 77 -24.03 -8.80 -14.58
CA TYR A 77 -25.27 -8.45 -13.91
C TYR A 77 -25.07 -7.33 -12.88
N VAL A 78 -26.10 -6.53 -12.65
CA VAL A 78 -26.12 -5.48 -11.61
C VAL A 78 -25.74 -6.05 -10.25
N SER A 79 -26.27 -7.23 -9.90
CA SER A 79 -25.96 -7.91 -8.63
C SER A 79 -24.47 -8.26 -8.48
N ASP A 80 -23.83 -8.73 -9.55
CA ASP A 80 -22.42 -9.09 -9.54
C ASP A 80 -21.54 -7.83 -9.45
N PHE A 81 -21.93 -6.77 -10.15
CA PHE A 81 -21.28 -5.46 -10.09
C PHE A 81 -21.36 -4.85 -8.68
N GLU A 82 -22.54 -4.85 -8.08
CA GLU A 82 -22.77 -4.35 -6.72
C GLU A 82 -21.99 -5.18 -5.70
N LYS A 83 -22.00 -6.51 -5.82
CA LYS A 83 -21.23 -7.41 -4.94
C LYS A 83 -19.73 -7.15 -5.03
N ALA A 84 -19.19 -7.01 -6.24
CA ALA A 84 -17.78 -6.71 -6.46
C ALA A 84 -17.39 -5.35 -5.85
N ASN A 85 -18.20 -4.31 -6.07
CA ASN A 85 -17.94 -2.99 -5.50
C ASN A 85 -18.11 -2.95 -3.98
N LYS A 86 -19.07 -3.69 -3.41
CA LYS A 86 -19.26 -3.81 -1.97
C LYS A 86 -18.02 -4.43 -1.31
N LYS A 87 -17.45 -5.48 -1.91
CA LYS A 87 -16.20 -6.10 -1.45
C LYS A 87 -15.05 -5.09 -1.41
N VAL A 88 -14.89 -4.26 -2.45
CA VAL A 88 -13.88 -3.19 -2.48
C VAL A 88 -14.09 -2.17 -1.36
N ILE A 89 -15.34 -1.81 -1.05
CA ILE A 89 -15.66 -0.89 0.04
C ILE A 89 -15.34 -1.51 1.41
N GLU A 90 -15.63 -2.79 1.61
CA GLU A 90 -15.29 -3.52 2.84
C GLU A 90 -13.77 -3.61 3.05
N ASP A 91 -13.02 -3.95 1.99
CA ASP A 91 -11.55 -3.92 2.01
C ASP A 91 -11.00 -2.53 2.37
N ASN A 92 -11.60 -1.47 1.82
CA ASN A 92 -11.21 -0.10 2.12
C ASN A 92 -11.43 0.27 3.58
N LYS A 93 -12.48 -0.23 4.24
CA LYS A 93 -12.67 -0.01 5.69
C LYS A 93 -11.51 -0.62 6.49
N LYS A 94 -11.16 -1.87 6.21
CA LYS A 94 -10.00 -2.55 6.84
C LYS A 94 -8.69 -1.78 6.62
N ILE A 95 -8.48 -1.26 5.40
CA ILE A 95 -7.31 -0.44 5.07
C ILE A 95 -7.29 0.85 5.90
N ILE A 96 -8.42 1.56 6.01
CA ILE A 96 -8.52 2.80 6.79
C ILE A 96 -8.23 2.54 8.27
N ASP A 97 -8.80 1.48 8.84
CA ASP A 97 -8.61 1.16 10.25
C ASP A 97 -7.13 0.85 10.56
N LYS A 98 -6.46 0.04 9.73
CA LYS A 98 -5.02 -0.23 9.87
C LYS A 98 -4.13 0.98 9.61
N ASN A 99 -4.47 1.80 8.61
CA ASN A 99 -3.74 3.05 8.35
C ASN A 99 -3.88 4.02 9.55
N LYS A 100 -5.06 4.06 10.18
CA LYS A 100 -5.32 4.87 11.36
C LYS A 100 -4.51 4.37 12.56
N GLU A 101 -4.51 3.08 12.84
CA GLU A 101 -3.68 2.47 13.90
C GLU A 101 -2.19 2.80 13.74
N LEU A 102 -1.70 2.81 12.50
CA LEU A 102 -0.30 3.14 12.20
C LEU A 102 0.01 4.63 12.40
N LEU A 103 -0.94 5.54 12.14
CA LEU A 103 -0.68 6.98 12.05
C LEU A 103 -1.13 7.78 13.28
N GLU A 104 -2.18 7.35 13.96
CA GLU A 104 -2.84 8.11 15.02
C GLU A 104 -1.90 8.36 16.22
N ASN A 105 -2.00 9.55 16.82
CA ASN A 105 -1.22 9.99 17.98
C ASN A 105 0.30 10.09 17.77
N ARG A 106 0.79 9.95 16.53
CA ARG A 106 2.20 10.19 16.19
C ARG A 106 2.44 11.63 15.77
N LYS A 107 3.60 12.18 16.12
CA LYS A 107 4.01 13.56 15.81
C LYS A 107 4.95 13.59 14.61
N VAL A 108 4.71 14.49 13.67
CA VAL A 108 5.50 14.61 12.43
C VAL A 108 6.86 15.26 12.69
N ILE A 109 7.94 14.66 12.19
CA ILE A 109 9.33 15.18 12.31
C ILE A 109 9.68 16.11 11.16
N SER A 110 9.25 15.79 9.95
CA SER A 110 9.54 16.56 8.74
C SER A 110 8.23 16.92 8.04
N PRO A 111 8.06 18.16 7.52
CA PRO A 111 6.81 18.55 6.91
C PRO A 111 6.44 17.62 5.75
N LEU A 112 5.18 17.18 5.70
CA LEU A 112 4.69 16.33 4.63
C LEU A 112 4.23 17.20 3.46
N ILE A 113 4.89 17.06 2.32
CA ILE A 113 4.59 17.81 1.10
C ILE A 113 4.07 16.85 0.04
N ASN A 114 2.98 17.22 -0.62
CA ASN A 114 2.48 16.45 -1.75
C ASN A 114 3.41 16.62 -2.95
N VAL A 115 3.98 15.53 -3.45
CA VAL A 115 4.95 15.52 -4.55
C VAL A 115 4.34 16.08 -5.85
N LYS A 116 3.02 15.93 -6.07
CA LYS A 116 2.35 16.39 -7.28
C LYS A 116 1.96 17.87 -7.22
N THR A 117 1.44 18.34 -6.08
CA THR A 117 0.89 19.70 -5.96
C THR A 117 1.85 20.68 -5.30
N GLY A 118 2.87 20.20 -4.59
CA GLY A 118 3.77 21.02 -3.77
C GLY A 118 3.12 21.57 -2.50
N GLU A 119 1.88 21.18 -2.21
CA GLU A 119 1.15 21.66 -1.03
C GLU A 119 1.63 20.97 0.25
N VAL A 120 1.77 21.75 1.32
CA VAL A 120 2.08 21.23 2.66
C VAL A 120 0.81 20.63 3.25
N ILE A 121 0.82 19.32 3.46
CA ILE A 121 -0.31 18.56 4.01
C ILE A 121 -0.29 18.58 5.53
N VAL A 122 0.90 18.40 6.12
CA VAL A 122 1.13 18.39 7.57
C VAL A 122 2.41 19.15 7.87
N LYS A 123 2.39 19.98 8.91
CA LYS A 123 3.56 20.76 9.32
C LYS A 123 4.46 19.93 10.24
N GLU A 124 5.73 20.32 10.29
CA GLU A 124 6.66 19.79 11.28
C GLU A 124 6.14 20.05 12.71
N GLY A 125 6.20 19.03 13.56
CA GLY A 125 5.78 19.08 14.94
C GLY A 125 4.27 18.92 15.17
N GLU A 126 3.46 18.77 14.13
CA GLU A 126 2.02 18.54 14.25
C GLU A 126 1.72 17.09 14.62
N VAL A 127 0.73 16.86 15.48
CA VAL A 127 0.28 15.50 15.87
C VAL A 127 -0.80 15.05 14.89
N ILE A 128 -0.65 13.82 14.39
CA ILE A 128 -1.59 13.25 13.43
C ILE A 128 -2.88 12.86 14.16
N ASP A 129 -3.96 13.55 13.80
CA ASP A 129 -5.31 13.29 14.26
C ASP A 129 -6.18 12.64 13.17
N SER A 130 -7.39 12.23 13.54
CA SER A 130 -8.37 11.65 12.61
C SER A 130 -8.79 12.58 11.45
N ARG A 131 -8.54 13.89 11.54
CA ARG A 131 -8.89 14.87 10.50
C ARG A 131 -7.77 14.99 9.46
N ILE A 132 -6.52 14.82 9.88
CA ILE A 132 -5.34 14.88 9.03
C ILE A 132 -5.14 13.57 8.25
N ILE A 133 -5.46 12.41 8.85
CA ILE A 133 -5.28 11.09 8.21
C ILE A 133 -5.88 11.02 6.79
N PRO A 134 -7.14 11.41 6.54
CA PRO A 134 -7.71 11.39 5.19
C PRO A 134 -6.93 12.26 4.18
N LYS A 135 -6.31 13.36 4.63
CA LYS A 135 -5.48 14.23 3.78
C LYS A 135 -4.15 13.55 3.46
N ILE A 136 -3.54 12.87 4.42
CA ILE A 136 -2.32 12.06 4.22
C ILE A 136 -2.62 10.94 3.22
N GLU A 137 -3.73 10.21 3.37
CA GLU A 137 -4.10 9.12 2.45
C GLU A 137 -4.30 9.61 1.00
N ALA A 138 -4.88 10.80 0.82
CA ALA A 138 -5.09 11.40 -0.49
C ALA A 138 -3.81 12.01 -1.09
N ALA A 139 -2.86 12.43 -0.26
CA ALA A 139 -1.62 13.07 -0.69
C ALA A 139 -0.62 12.08 -1.27
N GLU A 140 0.09 12.46 -2.32
CA GLU A 140 1.14 11.62 -2.93
C GLU A 140 2.50 11.98 -2.31
N PHE A 141 3.10 11.06 -1.58
CA PHE A 141 4.39 11.23 -0.92
C PHE A 141 5.15 9.90 -0.91
N ASN A 142 6.48 9.96 -0.75
CA ASN A 142 7.32 8.77 -0.68
C ASN A 142 7.48 8.31 0.78
N GLU A 143 7.97 9.20 1.63
CA GLU A 143 8.31 8.95 3.03
C GLU A 143 7.66 9.98 3.95
N LEU A 144 7.21 9.52 5.11
CA LEU A 144 6.69 10.32 6.21
C LEU A 144 7.42 9.89 7.49
N HIS A 145 8.19 10.81 8.09
CA HIS A 145 8.88 10.54 9.35
C HIS A 145 8.05 11.04 10.53
N VAL A 146 7.75 10.13 11.47
CA VAL A 146 6.95 10.42 12.65
C VAL A 146 7.61 9.88 13.92
N ILE A 147 7.31 10.48 15.06
CA ILE A 147 7.66 9.96 16.38
C ILE A 147 6.41 9.58 17.15
N ASP A 148 6.51 8.51 17.94
CA ASP A 148 5.48 8.15 18.91
C ASP A 148 5.64 8.91 20.24
N GLN A 149 4.70 8.72 21.16
CA GLN A 149 4.73 9.27 22.52
C GLN A 149 5.96 8.80 23.32
N GLU A 150 6.45 7.59 23.04
CA GLU A 150 7.69 7.03 23.61
C GLU A 150 8.97 7.56 22.92
N ASN A 151 8.86 8.57 22.05
CA ASN A 151 9.96 9.18 21.29
C ASN A 151 10.66 8.21 20.31
N LYS A 152 10.03 7.07 20.00
CA LYS A 152 10.46 6.13 18.95
C LYS A 152 10.17 6.71 17.57
N LYS A 153 11.14 6.67 16.66
CA LYS A 153 11.06 7.19 15.29
C LYS A 153 10.57 6.12 14.33
N TYR A 154 9.65 6.49 13.46
CA TYR A 154 9.06 5.64 12.43
C TYR A 154 9.16 6.32 11.08
N THR A 155 9.49 5.53 10.06
CA THR A 155 9.45 5.96 8.66
C THR A 155 8.29 5.24 7.99
N ILE A 156 7.26 5.99 7.62
CA ILE A 156 6.03 5.47 7.02
C ILE A 156 6.07 5.75 5.52
N LEU A 157 5.93 4.69 4.73
CA LEU A 157 5.95 4.72 3.28
C LEU A 157 4.53 4.66 2.71
N LYS A 158 4.31 5.31 1.58
CA LYS A 158 3.05 5.19 0.85
C LYS A 158 3.14 4.09 -0.20
N GLY A 159 2.34 3.03 -0.04
CA GLY A 159 2.21 1.96 -1.02
C GLY A 159 3.16 0.78 -0.79
N GLU A 160 2.73 -0.37 -1.29
CA GLU A 160 3.37 -1.67 -1.07
C GLU A 160 4.71 -1.78 -1.79
N ASN A 161 4.79 -1.35 -3.05
CA ASN A 161 6.01 -1.45 -3.84
C ASN A 161 7.15 -0.60 -3.24
N SER A 162 6.85 0.63 -2.84
CA SER A 162 7.82 1.50 -2.18
C SER A 162 8.32 0.91 -0.86
N PHE A 163 7.44 0.21 -0.13
CA PHE A 163 7.83 -0.55 1.05
C PHE A 163 8.76 -1.72 0.70
N VAL A 164 8.39 -2.56 -0.25
CA VAL A 164 9.22 -3.70 -0.71
C VAL A 164 10.61 -3.22 -1.14
N GLU A 165 10.69 -2.23 -2.02
CA GLU A 165 11.95 -1.66 -2.50
C GLU A 165 12.82 -1.13 -1.36
N ARG A 166 12.20 -0.52 -0.35
CA ARG A 166 12.90 0.10 0.79
C ARG A 166 13.41 -0.91 1.81
N ILE A 167 12.75 -2.06 1.96
CA ILE A 167 13.11 -3.09 2.93
C ILE A 167 14.05 -4.16 2.36
N MET A 168 14.06 -4.32 1.03
CA MET A 168 14.92 -5.27 0.35
C MET A 168 16.40 -5.03 0.69
N GLY A 169 17.10 -6.11 1.04
CA GLY A 169 18.50 -6.07 1.44
C GLY A 169 18.74 -5.65 2.90
N ASN A 170 17.72 -5.18 3.63
CA ASN A 170 17.86 -4.89 5.07
C ASN A 170 17.82 -6.17 5.90
N ILE A 171 18.38 -6.11 7.11
CA ILE A 171 18.38 -7.20 8.08
C ILE A 171 17.18 -7.02 9.01
N LEU A 172 16.31 -8.02 9.08
CA LEU A 172 15.14 -8.03 9.97
C LEU A 172 15.57 -8.32 11.41
N VAL A 173 15.12 -7.49 12.36
CA VAL A 173 15.52 -7.58 13.78
C VAL A 173 14.56 -8.45 14.59
N ASP A 174 13.26 -8.36 14.30
CA ASP A 174 12.23 -9.07 15.04
C ASP A 174 11.71 -10.29 14.29
N GLU A 175 11.55 -11.40 15.04
CA GLU A 175 10.75 -12.52 14.58
C GLU A 175 9.30 -12.02 14.46
N ILE A 176 8.80 -11.96 13.23
CA ILE A 176 7.41 -11.59 12.97
C ILE A 176 6.51 -12.67 13.57
N LYS A 177 5.92 -12.39 14.73
CA LYS A 177 4.92 -13.26 15.39
C LYS A 177 3.53 -12.71 15.10
N GLU A 178 2.66 -13.55 14.53
CA GLU A 178 1.23 -13.24 14.35
C GLU A 178 0.56 -13.01 15.71
N HIS A 179 -0.16 -11.91 15.85
CA HIS A 179 -1.32 -11.84 16.74
C HIS A 179 -2.58 -12.09 15.91
N ASN A 180 -2.91 -13.36 15.69
CA ASN A 180 -4.25 -13.72 15.22
C ASN A 180 -5.23 -13.60 16.40
N GLN A 181 -5.86 -12.43 16.53
CA GLN A 181 -7.13 -12.31 17.23
C GLN A 181 -8.23 -12.73 16.27
N ASP A 182 -8.51 -14.03 16.21
CA ASP A 182 -9.82 -14.57 15.84
C ASP A 182 -9.87 -16.03 16.33
N GLU A 183 -10.24 -16.20 17.60
CA GLU A 183 -10.62 -17.49 18.16
C GLU A 183 -11.98 -17.91 17.56
N SER A 184 -11.96 -18.62 16.43
CA SER A 184 -12.80 -19.79 16.21
C SER A 184 -12.39 -20.52 14.94
N VAL A 185 -12.29 -21.84 15.05
CA VAL A 185 -11.76 -22.83 14.09
C VAL A 185 -10.24 -23.00 14.16
N ILE A 186 -9.81 -23.70 15.21
CA ILE A 186 -8.50 -24.35 15.29
C ILE A 186 -8.43 -25.40 14.19
N ASN A 187 -7.68 -25.11 13.12
CA ASN A 187 -6.92 -26.11 12.39
C ASN A 187 -5.45 -25.76 12.58
N GLU A 188 -4.80 -26.54 13.44
CA GLU A 188 -3.35 -26.54 13.66
C GLU A 188 -2.64 -26.87 12.33
N GLN A 189 -2.27 -25.86 11.53
CA GLN A 189 -1.25 -26.05 10.50
C GLN A 189 -0.58 -24.80 9.89
N ASN A 190 -0.99 -23.56 10.18
CA ASN A 190 -0.36 -22.39 9.55
C ASN A 190 0.05 -21.32 10.57
N SER A 191 1.00 -21.63 11.47
CA SER A 191 1.88 -20.59 12.02
C SER A 191 3.12 -20.51 11.13
N TYR A 192 3.10 -19.61 10.14
CA TYR A 192 4.30 -19.35 9.35
C TYR A 192 5.27 -18.51 10.18
N SER A 193 6.14 -19.18 10.95
CA SER A 193 7.36 -18.53 11.43
C SER A 193 8.21 -18.23 10.19
N ILE A 194 8.32 -16.96 9.78
CA ILE A 194 9.26 -16.56 8.73
C ILE A 194 10.67 -16.74 9.32
N LYS A 195 11.24 -17.94 9.15
CA LYS A 195 12.62 -18.23 9.55
C LYS A 195 13.55 -17.67 8.49
N THR A 196 14.20 -16.56 8.80
CA THR A 196 15.27 -16.01 7.96
C THR A 196 16.55 -16.83 8.16
N ASN A 197 17.14 -17.36 7.09
CA ASN A 197 18.56 -17.69 7.11
C ASN A 197 19.34 -16.37 6.92
N ASN A 198 20.18 -16.02 7.89
CA ASN A 198 20.98 -14.78 7.98
C ASN A 198 20.22 -13.45 8.14
N GLY A 199 18.90 -13.44 8.36
CA GLY A 199 18.14 -12.21 8.68
C GLY A 199 17.91 -11.24 7.52
N VAL A 200 18.55 -11.41 6.36
CA VAL A 200 18.43 -10.48 5.22
C VAL A 200 17.09 -10.66 4.48
N ILE A 201 16.39 -9.56 4.25
CA ILE A 201 15.12 -9.52 3.54
C ILE A 201 15.37 -9.65 2.03
N ASN A 202 15.07 -10.82 1.48
CA ASN A 202 15.00 -11.04 0.04
C ASN A 202 13.62 -10.62 -0.53
N ASN A 203 13.46 -10.67 -1.86
CA ASN A 203 12.20 -10.27 -2.50
C ASN A 203 11.01 -11.15 -2.08
N GLU A 204 11.23 -12.46 -1.87
CA GLU A 204 10.17 -13.39 -1.45
C GLU A 204 9.66 -13.07 -0.04
N ILE A 205 10.57 -12.83 0.90
CA ILE A 205 10.27 -12.42 2.28
C ILE A 205 9.54 -11.07 2.25
N ALA A 206 10.03 -10.08 1.51
CA ALA A 206 9.38 -8.78 1.39
C ALA A 206 7.93 -8.90 0.87
N LEU A 207 7.69 -9.71 -0.16
CA LEU A 207 6.35 -9.97 -0.68
C LEU A 207 5.47 -10.71 0.33
N SER A 208 6.02 -11.67 1.09
CA SER A 208 5.28 -12.35 2.14
C SER A 208 4.85 -11.40 3.27
N ILE A 209 5.70 -10.44 3.65
CA ILE A 209 5.39 -9.43 4.68
C ILE A 209 4.18 -8.59 4.22
N VAL A 210 4.21 -8.15 2.97
CA VAL A 210 3.11 -7.37 2.39
C VAL A 210 1.84 -8.21 2.25
N ASN A 211 1.92 -9.43 1.74
CA ASN A 211 0.75 -10.30 1.53
C ASN A 211 0.04 -10.66 2.84
N ASN A 212 0.79 -10.84 3.93
CA ASN A 212 0.26 -11.05 5.28
C ASN A 212 -0.14 -9.75 5.99
N ASP A 213 -0.06 -8.60 5.30
CA ASP A 213 -0.52 -7.30 5.77
C ASP A 213 0.17 -6.82 7.08
N ILE A 214 1.44 -7.18 7.24
CA ILE A 214 2.32 -6.74 8.35
C ILE A 214 2.77 -5.31 8.08
N ARG A 215 2.21 -4.34 8.80
CA ARG A 215 2.37 -2.90 8.50
C ARG A 215 3.60 -2.24 9.08
N LEU A 216 4.30 -2.91 9.98
CA LEU A 216 5.42 -2.36 10.71
C LEU A 216 6.48 -3.43 10.86
N ILE A 217 7.72 -3.08 10.53
CA ILE A 217 8.88 -3.94 10.70
C ILE A 217 10.04 -3.15 11.28
N ASN A 218 10.90 -3.85 12.01
CA ASN A 218 12.13 -3.31 12.54
C ASN A 218 13.29 -3.91 11.75
N CYS A 219 14.06 -3.06 11.10
CA CYS A 219 15.15 -3.51 10.24
C CYS A 219 16.39 -2.64 10.37
N ILE A 220 17.53 -3.23 10.00
CA ILE A 220 18.85 -2.61 10.05
C ILE A 220 19.35 -2.53 8.61
N ARG A 221 19.78 -1.34 8.20
CA ARG A 221 20.38 -1.12 6.88
C ARG A 221 21.80 -1.70 6.85
N PRO A 222 22.22 -2.40 5.78
CA PRO A 222 23.58 -2.90 5.67
C PRO A 222 24.65 -1.79 5.71
N GLY A 223 24.32 -0.59 5.23
CA GLY A 223 25.23 0.57 5.27
C GLY A 223 25.63 1.02 6.68
N ILE A 224 24.94 0.54 7.73
CA ILE A 224 25.29 0.86 9.13
C ILE A 224 26.67 0.33 9.50
N TYR A 225 27.12 -0.78 8.89
CA TYR A 225 28.47 -1.27 9.10
C TYR A 225 29.52 -0.22 8.69
N GLU A 226 29.36 0.39 7.51
CA GLU A 226 30.27 1.44 7.03
C GLU A 226 30.18 2.73 7.86
N GLU A 227 28.99 3.06 8.37
CA GLU A 227 28.78 4.27 9.19
C GLU A 227 29.40 4.15 10.60
N LEU A 228 29.37 2.95 11.18
CA LEU A 228 29.82 2.67 12.54
C LEU A 228 31.28 2.20 12.63
N GLU A 229 31.78 1.51 11.62
CA GLU A 229 33.14 0.95 11.66
C GLU A 229 34.19 2.05 11.84
N GLY A 230 35.09 1.86 12.80
CA GLY A 230 36.14 2.82 13.12
C GLY A 230 35.69 4.03 13.96
N ARG A 231 34.39 4.22 14.23
CA ARG A 231 33.90 5.25 15.16
C ARG A 231 34.24 4.89 16.61
N ILE A 232 34.38 5.91 17.45
CA ILE A 232 34.64 5.75 18.89
C ILE A 232 33.36 6.02 19.67
N VAL A 233 33.00 5.08 20.54
CA VAL A 233 31.79 5.17 21.36
C VAL A 233 31.94 6.21 22.47
N ALA A 234 30.91 7.03 22.66
CA ALA A 234 30.90 8.10 23.65
C ALA A 234 30.42 7.68 25.05
N GLU A 235 29.60 6.63 25.13
CA GLU A 235 28.99 6.08 26.35
C GLU A 235 29.07 4.55 26.30
N ASP A 236 28.96 3.87 27.45
CA ASP A 236 28.91 2.41 27.45
C ASP A 236 27.67 1.92 26.70
N ILE A 237 27.86 0.94 25.83
CA ILE A 237 26.77 0.25 25.14
C ILE A 237 26.35 -0.91 26.03
N ILE A 238 25.13 -0.84 26.54
CA ILE A 238 24.58 -1.80 27.48
C ILE A 238 23.49 -2.59 26.78
N ASP A 239 23.52 -3.90 26.94
CA ASP A 239 22.46 -4.78 26.47
C ASP A 239 21.17 -4.52 27.27
N PRO A 240 20.03 -4.24 26.60
CA PRO A 240 18.77 -3.97 27.28
C PRO A 240 18.17 -5.19 28.02
N GLU A 241 18.54 -6.42 27.69
CA GLU A 241 17.96 -7.63 28.31
C GLU A 241 18.70 -8.05 29.58
N ASP A 242 20.04 -8.06 29.58
CA ASP A 242 20.85 -8.57 30.69
C ASP A 242 21.64 -7.48 31.43
N GLY A 243 21.67 -6.25 30.91
CA GLY A 243 22.38 -5.12 31.52
C GLY A 243 23.90 -5.20 31.42
N GLN A 244 24.46 -6.11 30.62
CA GLN A 244 25.90 -6.24 30.44
C GLN A 244 26.44 -5.18 29.46
N ILE A 245 27.68 -4.74 29.69
CA ILE A 245 28.37 -3.82 28.78
C ILE A 245 28.88 -4.63 27.58
N ILE A 246 28.28 -4.40 26.41
CA ILE A 246 28.69 -5.00 25.14
C ILE A 246 29.98 -4.33 24.65
N VAL A 247 29.99 -3.00 24.69
CA VAL A 247 31.11 -2.17 24.25
C VAL A 247 31.33 -1.06 25.27
N SER A 248 32.53 -1.03 25.85
CA SER A 248 32.93 0.02 26.78
C SER A 248 33.08 1.37 26.07
N LYS A 249 32.83 2.43 26.82
CA LYS A 249 33.09 3.82 26.43
C LYS A 249 34.53 3.97 25.96
N SER A 250 34.72 4.82 24.95
CA SER A 250 36.04 5.12 24.38
C SER A 250 36.73 3.93 23.72
N LYS A 251 35.98 2.86 23.39
CA LYS A 251 36.44 1.81 22.50
C LYS A 251 36.10 2.17 21.05
N GLN A 252 36.98 1.80 20.13
CA GLN A 252 36.74 1.90 18.70
C GLN A 252 35.93 0.69 18.22
N LEU A 253 34.86 0.94 17.46
CA LEU A 253 33.99 -0.12 16.94
C LEU A 253 34.68 -0.90 15.82
N ASN A 254 34.68 -2.23 15.96
CA ASN A 254 35.06 -3.18 14.92
C ASN A 254 33.83 -3.97 14.47
N SER A 255 33.96 -4.75 13.39
CA SER A 255 32.86 -5.52 12.82
C SER A 255 32.23 -6.52 13.82
N SER A 256 33.03 -7.14 14.70
CA SER A 256 32.52 -8.06 15.73
C SER A 256 31.73 -7.37 16.83
N ASP A 257 32.11 -6.16 17.22
CA ASP A 257 31.37 -5.36 18.19
C ASP A 257 30.02 -4.90 17.60
N ILE A 258 30.00 -4.56 16.30
CA ILE A 258 28.76 -4.22 15.58
C ILE A 258 27.81 -5.42 15.53
N ASP A 259 28.31 -6.64 15.26
CA ASP A 259 27.48 -7.84 15.25
C ASP A 259 26.82 -8.09 16.63
N LYS A 260 27.56 -7.89 17.73
CA LYS A 260 26.99 -8.00 19.09
C LYS A 260 25.92 -6.96 19.36
N VAL A 261 26.14 -5.73 18.91
CA VAL A 261 25.17 -4.63 19.03
C VAL A 261 23.87 -4.97 18.29
N ILE A 262 23.99 -5.52 17.07
CA ILE A 262 22.86 -5.94 16.25
C ILE A 262 22.10 -7.09 16.92
N GLN A 263 22.83 -8.07 17.45
CA GLN A 263 22.26 -9.22 18.16
C GLN A 263 21.50 -8.81 19.43
N ALA A 264 22.01 -7.82 20.16
CA ALA A 264 21.37 -7.24 21.34
C ALA A 264 20.24 -6.24 21.02
N LYS A 265 19.91 -6.04 19.74
CA LYS A 265 18.78 -5.20 19.26
C LYS A 265 18.82 -3.75 19.79
N ILE A 266 20.00 -3.16 19.87
CA ILE A 266 20.16 -1.80 20.37
C ILE A 266 19.63 -0.78 19.35
N ASN A 267 18.73 0.10 19.78
CA ASN A 267 18.09 1.07 18.90
C ASN A 267 19.02 2.22 18.50
N GLU A 268 19.86 2.72 19.41
CA GLU A 268 20.65 3.94 19.23
C GLU A 268 22.01 3.83 19.92
N ILE A 269 23.08 4.27 19.24
CA ILE A 269 24.43 4.41 19.82
C ILE A 269 24.83 5.88 19.79
N LYS A 270 25.50 6.34 20.85
CA LYS A 270 26.18 7.64 20.88
C LYS A 270 27.66 7.50 20.56
N VAL A 271 28.10 8.19 19.51
CA VAL A 271 29.51 8.27 19.10
C VAL A 271 30.02 9.71 19.13
N TRP A 272 31.33 9.90 19.18
CA TRP A 272 31.92 11.24 19.10
C TRP A 272 31.87 11.78 17.67
N GLN A 273 31.50 13.06 17.53
CA GLN A 273 31.30 13.71 16.23
C GLN A 273 32.62 13.98 15.49
N GLU A 274 33.56 14.64 16.16
CA GLU A 274 34.80 15.15 15.56
C GLU A 274 36.01 14.54 16.25
N ILE A 275 36.46 13.40 15.74
CA ILE A 275 37.72 12.78 16.14
C ILE A 275 38.75 13.12 15.08
N LYS A 276 39.86 13.73 15.49
CA LYS A 276 41.02 13.96 14.64
C LYS A 276 42.06 12.88 14.93
N GLU A 277 42.36 12.08 13.93
CA GLU A 277 43.50 11.17 13.95
C GLU A 277 44.76 11.93 13.57
N ILE A 278 45.76 11.91 14.44
CA ILE A 278 47.06 12.56 14.21
C ILE A 278 48.14 11.49 14.13
N SER A 279 48.72 11.34 12.93
CA SER A 279 49.97 10.63 12.71
C SER A 279 51.14 11.58 12.96
N ILE A 280 51.90 11.33 14.01
CA ILE A 280 53.08 12.12 14.39
C ILE A 280 54.15 12.04 13.29
N ARG A 281 54.43 10.85 12.75
CA ARG A 281 55.43 10.67 11.68
C ARG A 281 55.06 11.44 10.41
N ASP A 282 53.81 11.38 9.96
CA ASP A 282 53.38 12.08 8.75
C ASP A 282 53.28 13.60 8.98
N GLY A 283 52.83 14.00 10.16
CA GLY A 283 52.82 15.39 10.61
C GLY A 283 54.21 16.02 10.60
N LEU A 284 55.21 15.27 11.12
CA LEU A 284 56.62 15.65 11.07
C LEU A 284 57.13 15.79 9.64
N ILE A 285 56.91 14.79 8.78
CA ILE A 285 57.36 14.85 7.39
C ILE A 285 56.78 16.08 6.67
N LYS A 286 55.54 16.46 7.00
CA LYS A 286 54.91 17.66 6.45
C LYS A 286 55.56 18.95 6.94
N LEU A 287 55.89 19.05 8.23
CA LEU A 287 56.61 20.20 8.79
C LEU A 287 58.04 20.32 8.24
N LEU A 288 58.74 19.20 8.14
CA LEU A 288 60.15 19.14 7.73
C LEU A 288 60.34 19.40 6.24
N LYS A 289 59.26 19.37 5.45
CA LYS A 289 59.29 19.55 3.99
C LYS A 289 59.95 20.87 3.58
N ASP A 290 59.75 21.92 4.34
CA ASP A 290 60.22 23.26 3.99
C ASP A 290 61.52 23.65 4.72
N GLU A 291 62.00 22.80 5.66
CA GLU A 291 63.08 23.17 6.58
C GLU A 291 64.40 22.42 6.32
N ILE A 292 64.35 21.12 6.05
CA ILE A 292 65.54 20.27 5.89
C ILE A 292 65.53 19.40 4.63
N ILE A 293 64.37 19.19 3.99
CA ILE A 293 64.32 18.36 2.78
C ILE A 293 65.12 19.03 1.66
N GLY A 294 66.08 18.28 1.10
CA GLY A 294 67.00 18.75 0.05
C GLY A 294 68.36 19.23 0.56
N GLN A 295 68.54 19.44 1.87
CA GLN A 295 69.87 19.74 2.43
C GLN A 295 70.75 18.47 2.45
N PRO A 296 72.07 18.60 2.19
CA PRO A 296 73.00 17.48 2.27
C PRO A 296 73.36 17.12 3.72
N ILE A 297 73.59 15.84 3.97
CA ILE A 297 74.01 15.31 5.27
C ILE A 297 75.51 15.57 5.48
N GLY A 298 75.90 16.02 6.67
CA GLY A 298 77.27 16.42 6.97
C GLY A 298 78.26 15.27 7.21
N GLU A 299 77.77 14.12 7.64
CA GLU A 299 78.56 12.95 8.04
C GLU A 299 77.89 11.64 7.62
N ASP A 300 78.63 10.53 7.63
CA ASP A 300 78.03 9.22 7.41
C ASP A 300 77.08 8.88 8.57
N PHE A 301 75.80 8.75 8.23
CA PHE A 301 74.72 8.58 9.19
C PHE A 301 74.41 7.10 9.34
N ILE A 302 74.81 6.51 10.47
CA ILE A 302 74.77 5.06 10.73
C ILE A 302 73.71 4.77 11.80
N ASP A 303 72.95 3.70 11.61
CA ASP A 303 72.03 3.17 12.62
C ASP A 303 72.82 2.65 13.84
N PRO A 304 72.62 3.20 15.04
CA PRO A 304 73.34 2.76 16.23
C PRO A 304 72.99 1.33 16.66
N VAL A 305 71.84 0.78 16.25
CA VAL A 305 71.40 -0.57 16.62
C VAL A 305 71.77 -1.61 15.56
N SER A 306 71.54 -1.30 14.27
CA SER A 306 71.80 -2.26 13.19
C SER A 306 73.20 -2.14 12.57
N GLY A 307 73.96 -1.08 12.85
CA GLY A 307 75.28 -0.83 12.29
C GLY A 307 75.27 -0.51 10.78
N ASN A 308 74.10 -0.38 10.17
CA ASN A 308 73.94 -0.10 8.74
C ASN A 308 74.05 1.40 8.46
N VAL A 309 74.68 1.76 7.34
CA VAL A 309 74.70 3.14 6.86
C VAL A 309 73.28 3.51 6.38
N ILE A 310 72.62 4.41 7.10
CA ILE A 310 71.30 4.94 6.76
C ILE A 310 71.43 5.95 5.61
N ALA A 311 72.48 6.77 5.63
CA ALA A 311 72.87 7.63 4.51
C ALA A 311 74.35 8.02 4.57
N THR A 312 74.92 8.28 3.39
CA THR A 312 76.32 8.72 3.25
C THR A 312 76.42 10.24 3.26
N LYS A 313 77.56 10.76 3.71
CA LYS A 313 77.90 12.18 3.63
C LYS A 313 77.62 12.76 2.23
N GLY A 314 76.97 13.92 2.17
CA GLY A 314 76.61 14.63 0.94
C GLY A 314 75.31 14.16 0.26
N GLN A 315 74.67 13.09 0.74
CA GLN A 315 73.36 12.68 0.23
C GLN A 315 72.28 13.70 0.65
N PRO A 316 71.36 14.11 -0.25
CA PRO A 316 70.28 15.02 0.10
C PRO A 316 69.25 14.33 1.01
N ILE A 317 68.79 15.06 2.05
CA ILE A 317 67.74 14.59 2.95
C ILE A 317 66.43 14.46 2.17
N SER A 318 65.94 13.23 2.09
CA SER A 318 64.69 12.89 1.41
C SER A 318 63.62 12.44 2.41
N LYS A 319 62.35 12.44 2.01
CA LYS A 319 61.25 11.89 2.82
C LYS A 319 61.49 10.44 3.25
N ASN A 320 62.08 9.63 2.37
CA ASN A 320 62.40 8.24 2.67
C ASN A 320 63.51 8.11 3.70
N LEU A 321 64.49 9.03 3.69
CA LEU A 321 65.52 9.07 4.71
C LEU A 321 64.93 9.37 6.08
N ILE A 322 64.06 10.38 6.18
CA ILE A 322 63.36 10.74 7.43
C ILE A 322 62.49 9.58 7.94
N LYS A 323 61.82 8.85 7.04
CA LYS A 323 61.08 7.64 7.45
C LYS A 323 62.01 6.57 8.02
N LYS A 324 63.18 6.35 7.42
CA LYS A 324 64.19 5.41 7.92
C LYS A 324 64.76 5.85 9.26
N THR A 325 65.07 7.13 9.45
CA THR A 325 65.58 7.68 10.70
C THR A 325 64.57 7.54 11.85
N LEU A 326 63.28 7.86 11.59
CA LEU A 326 62.20 7.68 12.56
C LEU A 326 61.92 6.21 12.88
N SER A 327 62.12 5.31 11.92
CA SER A 327 61.96 3.87 12.13
C SER A 327 63.11 3.28 12.94
N ALA A 328 64.31 3.84 12.78
CA ALA A 328 65.50 3.49 13.55
C ALA A 328 65.55 4.11 14.96
N LYS A 329 64.50 4.87 15.37
CA LYS A 329 64.42 5.58 16.67
C LYS A 329 65.64 6.48 16.95
N ILE A 330 66.17 7.16 15.92
CA ILE A 330 67.33 8.06 16.05
C ILE A 330 66.87 9.50 16.31
N SER A 331 67.48 10.16 17.28
CA SER A 331 67.10 11.49 17.76
C SER A 331 67.52 12.65 16.85
N ASP A 332 68.67 12.54 16.16
CA ASP A 332 69.32 13.68 15.49
C ASP A 332 69.79 13.36 14.07
N ILE A 333 69.74 14.35 13.17
CA ILE A 333 70.29 14.27 11.80
C ILE A 333 71.47 15.26 11.67
N PRO A 334 72.67 14.82 11.25
CA PRO A 334 73.81 15.72 11.05
C PRO A 334 73.70 16.49 9.72
N LEU A 335 73.77 17.83 9.80
CA LEU A 335 73.75 18.73 8.64
C LEU A 335 75.18 19.09 8.20
N GLU A 336 75.33 19.50 6.93
CA GLU A 336 76.64 19.87 6.35
C GLU A 336 77.31 21.07 7.03
N ASP A 337 76.54 21.95 7.65
CA ASP A 337 77.05 23.12 8.38
C ASP A 337 77.58 22.79 9.81
N GLY A 338 77.62 21.50 10.17
CA GLY A 338 78.08 21.02 11.47
C GLY A 338 77.03 21.11 12.59
N ARG A 339 75.78 21.50 12.28
CA ARG A 339 74.67 21.45 13.24
C ARG A 339 73.99 20.09 13.23
N TYR A 340 73.42 19.72 14.38
CA TYR A 340 72.54 18.55 14.50
C TYR A 340 71.09 19.03 14.50
N PHE A 341 70.28 18.42 13.64
CA PHE A 341 68.85 18.66 13.58
C PHE A 341 68.12 17.64 14.47
N SER A 342 67.64 18.11 15.62
CA SER A 342 66.91 17.26 16.57
C SER A 342 65.51 16.96 16.07
N LEU A 343 65.28 15.70 15.71
CA LEU A 343 63.96 15.18 15.37
C LEU A 343 63.06 15.16 16.61
N GLU A 344 63.56 14.69 17.75
CA GLU A 344 62.80 14.62 19.01
C GLU A 344 62.25 15.99 19.45
N GLY A 345 63.06 17.05 19.38
CA GLY A 345 62.59 18.40 19.68
C GLY A 345 61.45 18.86 18.76
N ARG A 346 61.49 18.49 17.47
CA ARG A 346 60.42 18.79 16.51
C ARG A 346 59.19 17.92 16.69
N ILE A 347 59.37 16.67 17.11
CA ILE A 347 58.25 15.79 17.50
C ILE A 347 57.49 16.46 18.64
N LEU A 348 58.22 16.89 19.67
CA LEU A 348 57.65 17.52 20.85
C LEU A 348 56.95 18.85 20.50
N GLU A 349 57.57 19.70 19.67
CA GLU A 349 56.93 20.93 19.16
C GLU A 349 55.62 20.64 18.40
N PHE A 350 55.62 19.59 17.56
CA PHE A 350 54.44 19.17 16.83
C PHE A 350 53.32 18.69 17.77
N ILE A 351 53.65 17.92 18.81
CA ILE A 351 52.70 17.45 19.83
C ILE A 351 52.18 18.63 20.65
N TYR A 352 53.03 19.56 21.09
CA TYR A 352 52.61 20.76 21.81
C TYR A 352 51.60 21.59 21.02
N LYS A 353 51.85 21.77 19.72
CA LYS A 353 50.98 22.58 18.87
C LYS A 353 49.65 21.90 18.55
N ASN A 354 49.64 20.59 18.33
CA ASN A 354 48.49 19.89 17.74
C ASN A 354 47.72 19.00 18.70
N VAL A 355 48.32 18.60 19.82
CA VAL A 355 47.78 17.57 20.75
C VAL A 355 47.53 18.15 22.14
N VAL A 356 48.45 18.97 22.67
CA VAL A 356 48.31 19.52 24.02
C VAL A 356 47.11 20.44 24.15
N GLY A 357 46.38 20.30 25.26
CA GLY A 357 45.15 21.03 25.52
C GLY A 357 43.89 20.38 24.93
N LYS A 358 44.03 19.30 24.14
CA LYS A 358 42.91 18.52 23.60
C LYS A 358 42.64 17.29 24.47
N ILE A 359 41.52 16.62 24.22
CA ILE A 359 41.09 15.45 25.00
C ILE A 359 41.46 14.18 24.22
N ALA A 360 42.07 13.20 24.90
CA ALA A 360 42.32 11.88 24.32
C ALA A 360 40.99 11.18 24.01
N ALA A 361 40.78 10.74 22.77
CA ALA A 361 39.56 10.03 22.37
C ALA A 361 39.65 8.52 22.66
N LEU A 362 40.85 7.95 22.51
CA LEU A 362 41.21 6.58 22.90
C LEU A 362 42.29 6.61 23.99
N ASP A 363 42.48 5.48 24.66
CA ASP A 363 43.64 5.28 25.53
C ASP A 363 44.92 5.37 24.69
N ILE A 364 45.87 6.17 25.18
CA ILE A 364 47.19 6.29 24.57
C ILE A 364 48.07 5.26 25.25
N ILE A 365 48.45 4.24 24.50
CA ILE A 365 49.16 3.06 25.02
C ILE A 365 50.59 3.07 24.48
N ASP A 366 51.54 2.73 25.35
CA ASP A 366 52.91 2.46 24.96
C ASP A 366 52.96 1.18 24.09
N THR A 367 53.45 1.30 22.86
CA THR A 367 53.57 0.15 21.94
C THR A 367 54.54 -0.90 22.43
N ASP A 368 55.53 -0.53 23.25
CA ASP A 368 56.59 -1.44 23.70
C ASP A 368 56.22 -2.14 25.03
N SER A 369 55.51 -1.44 25.94
CA SER A 369 55.14 -1.98 27.27
C SER A 369 53.68 -2.37 27.44
N GLY A 370 52.80 -1.93 26.53
CA GLY A 370 51.35 -2.17 26.61
C GLY A 370 50.65 -1.38 27.73
N ASN A 371 51.38 -0.51 28.44
CA ASN A 371 50.82 0.29 29.52
C ASN A 371 50.08 1.51 28.98
N VAL A 372 48.95 1.84 29.61
CA VAL A 372 48.18 3.06 29.32
C VAL A 372 48.91 4.26 29.92
N ILE A 373 49.40 5.14 29.06
CA ILE A 373 50.04 6.41 29.41
C ILE A 373 48.96 7.42 29.79
N ILE A 374 47.96 7.57 28.92
CA ILE A 374 46.84 8.50 29.12
C ILE A 374 45.55 7.76 28.88
N ASN A 375 44.66 7.79 29.88
CA ASN A 375 43.31 7.24 29.74
C ASN A 375 42.46 8.15 28.85
N ALA A 376 41.59 7.54 28.06
CA ALA A 376 40.62 8.21 27.22
C ALA A 376 39.74 9.15 28.05
N GLY A 377 39.40 10.31 27.47
CA GLY A 377 38.63 11.35 28.14
C GLY A 377 39.44 12.31 29.00
N LYS A 378 40.74 12.06 29.23
CA LYS A 378 41.62 13.03 29.90
C LYS A 378 42.16 14.09 28.93
N LYS A 379 42.36 15.30 29.46
CA LYS A 379 43.00 16.40 28.74
C LYS A 379 44.51 16.21 28.75
N ILE A 380 45.12 16.29 27.58
CA ILE A 380 46.56 16.06 27.40
C ILE A 380 47.32 17.30 27.85
N ASN A 381 48.20 17.13 28.83
CA ASN A 381 49.04 18.19 29.39
C ASN A 381 50.45 18.19 28.76
N GLN A 382 51.35 19.05 29.26
CA GLN A 382 52.71 19.15 28.71
C GLN A 382 53.62 17.97 29.10
N ASN A 383 53.46 17.41 30.29
CA ASN A 383 54.21 16.22 30.73
C ASN A 383 53.78 14.97 29.95
N ASP A 384 52.49 14.87 29.63
CA ASP A 384 51.94 13.83 28.78
C ASP A 384 52.58 13.89 27.38
N ALA A 385 52.81 15.09 26.84
CA ALA A 385 53.47 15.28 25.54
C ALA A 385 54.92 14.81 25.53
N THR A 386 55.67 15.03 26.63
CA THR A 386 57.02 14.50 26.77
C THR A 386 57.02 12.97 26.82
N GLU A 387 56.08 12.37 27.54
CA GLU A 387 55.97 10.91 27.65
C GLU A 387 55.57 10.27 26.31
N ILE A 388 54.64 10.88 25.56
CA ILE A 388 54.28 10.46 24.20
C ILE A 388 55.50 10.50 23.26
N CYS A 389 56.35 11.52 23.40
CA CYS A 389 57.54 11.69 22.57
C CYS A 389 58.61 10.63 22.88
N GLU A 390 58.92 10.42 24.17
CA GLU A 390 59.90 9.42 24.63
C GLU A 390 59.50 7.99 24.26
N LYS A 391 58.19 7.71 24.29
CA LYS A 391 57.65 6.39 23.91
C LYS A 391 57.42 6.21 22.41
N HIS A 392 57.79 7.20 21.59
CA HIS A 392 57.69 7.18 20.13
C HIS A 392 56.31 6.78 19.58
N ILE A 393 55.24 7.22 20.24
CA ILE A 393 53.87 6.91 19.82
C ILE A 393 53.61 7.60 18.49
N ASN A 394 53.03 6.87 17.54
CA ASN A 394 52.78 7.42 16.21
C ASN A 394 51.36 7.94 16.03
N LEU A 395 50.34 7.19 16.46
CA LEU A 395 48.94 7.49 16.18
C LEU A 395 48.24 7.94 17.46
N ILE A 396 47.63 9.11 17.40
CA ILE A 396 46.87 9.68 18.53
C ILE A 396 45.51 10.13 18.02
N HIS A 397 44.46 9.66 18.68
CA HIS A 397 43.09 10.08 18.42
C HIS A 397 42.70 11.12 19.45
N ILE A 398 42.38 12.33 18.99
CA ILE A 398 42.03 13.46 19.86
C ILE A 398 40.73 14.12 19.43
N ARG A 399 40.11 14.81 20.37
CA ARG A 399 38.91 15.61 20.16
C ARG A 399 39.03 16.97 20.85
N GLU A 400 38.42 17.97 20.23
CA GLU A 400 38.39 19.36 20.74
C GLU A 400 37.11 19.63 21.55
N ASP A 401 35.97 19.09 21.08
CA ASP A 401 34.66 19.25 21.71
C ASP A 401 34.12 17.94 22.30
N GLU A 402 33.20 18.04 23.26
CA GLU A 402 32.44 16.91 23.81
C GLU A 402 31.09 16.68 23.09
N LYS A 403 30.98 17.09 21.84
CA LYS A 403 29.76 16.90 21.04
C LYS A 403 29.57 15.42 20.68
N LYS A 404 28.40 14.90 21.03
CA LYS A 404 27.97 13.53 20.76
C LYS A 404 26.98 13.53 19.60
N ILE A 405 27.11 12.55 18.71
CA ILE A 405 26.09 12.22 17.72
C ILE A 405 25.43 10.92 18.16
N SER A 406 24.11 10.89 18.11
CA SER A 406 23.37 9.65 18.22
C SER A 406 23.05 9.08 16.83
N ILE A 407 23.43 7.83 16.59
CA ILE A 407 23.16 7.08 15.36
C ILE A 407 22.09 6.04 15.68
N ASN A 408 21.00 6.04 14.91
CA ASN A 408 19.94 5.04 15.04
C ASN A 408 20.34 3.81 14.21
N ILE A 409 20.39 2.65 14.86
CA ILE A 409 20.73 1.38 14.19
C ILE A 409 19.47 0.72 13.66
N VAL A 410 18.46 0.61 14.53
CA VAL A 410 17.19 -0.03 14.21
C VAL A 410 16.25 1.02 13.65
N GLU A 411 15.75 0.76 12.44
CA GLU A 411 14.73 1.57 11.82
C GLU A 411 13.37 0.88 11.91
N ASN A 412 12.39 1.60 12.46
CA ASN A 412 10.99 1.18 12.43
C ASN A 412 10.40 1.66 11.09
N ILE A 413 10.24 0.74 10.14
CA ILE A 413 9.69 1.04 8.82
C ILE A 413 8.26 0.51 8.76
N GLY A 414 7.33 1.37 8.40
CA GLY A 414 5.94 0.99 8.17
C GLY A 414 5.43 1.44 6.82
N PHE A 415 4.25 0.94 6.43
CA PHE A 415 3.61 1.40 5.20
C PHE A 415 2.09 1.53 5.34
N ILE A 416 1.56 2.50 4.60
CA ILE A 416 0.12 2.67 4.41
C ILE A 416 -0.30 2.15 3.04
N ARG A 417 -1.46 1.49 2.98
CA ARG A 417 -2.07 1.09 1.71
C ARG A 417 -2.96 2.21 1.19
N ARG A 418 -2.94 2.40 -0.13
CA ARG A 418 -3.89 3.28 -0.80
C ARG A 418 -5.29 2.67 -0.76
N LYS A 419 -6.32 3.52 -0.82
CA LYS A 419 -7.69 3.07 -1.03
C LYS A 419 -7.82 2.46 -2.42
N LYS A 420 -8.47 1.31 -2.48
CA LYS A 420 -8.88 0.65 -3.72
C LYS A 420 -10.03 1.43 -4.36
N LEU A 421 -10.02 1.54 -5.68
CA LEU A 421 -11.05 2.23 -6.44
C LEU A 421 -12.11 1.23 -6.94
N PRO A 422 -13.40 1.47 -6.67
CA PRO A 422 -14.48 0.60 -7.14
C PRO A 422 -14.65 0.71 -8.65
N ALA A 423 -15.15 -0.34 -9.29
CA ALA A 423 -15.40 -0.41 -10.72
C ALA A 423 -16.41 0.64 -11.18
N ILE A 424 -16.22 1.13 -12.41
CA ILE A 424 -17.16 2.00 -13.10
C ILE A 424 -17.84 1.19 -14.20
N GLY A 425 -19.17 1.11 -14.11
CA GLY A 425 -20.03 0.51 -15.11
C GLY A 425 -21.10 1.47 -15.61
N VAL A 426 -21.58 1.24 -16.83
CA VAL A 426 -22.68 1.99 -17.45
C VAL A 426 -23.79 1.00 -17.80
N PRO A 427 -25.06 1.29 -17.46
CA PRO A 427 -26.17 0.45 -17.91
C PRO A 427 -26.25 0.51 -19.43
N ILE A 428 -26.47 -0.63 -20.08
CA ILE A 428 -26.67 -0.68 -21.53
C ILE A 428 -27.95 -1.41 -21.90
N ILE A 429 -28.58 -0.95 -22.97
CA ILE A 429 -29.62 -1.74 -23.65
C ILE A 429 -28.92 -2.60 -24.69
N GLN A 430 -29.25 -3.89 -24.71
CA GLN A 430 -28.72 -4.81 -25.71
C GLN A 430 -29.66 -4.86 -26.91
N GLY A 431 -29.10 -4.89 -28.12
CA GLY A 431 -29.87 -5.32 -29.28
C GLY A 431 -30.18 -6.82 -29.21
N ILE A 432 -31.16 -7.29 -29.98
CA ILE A 432 -31.63 -8.70 -29.98
C ILE A 432 -30.47 -9.70 -30.12
N THR A 433 -29.48 -9.39 -30.98
CA THR A 433 -28.30 -10.24 -31.19
C THR A 433 -27.38 -10.27 -29.96
N GLN A 434 -27.15 -9.15 -29.30
CA GLN A 434 -26.33 -9.08 -28.08
C GLN A 434 -27.04 -9.71 -26.88
N ALA A 435 -28.36 -9.50 -26.77
CA ALA A 435 -29.21 -10.15 -25.77
C ALA A 435 -29.24 -11.68 -25.91
N SER A 436 -29.00 -12.20 -27.11
CA SER A 436 -28.89 -13.64 -27.36
C SER A 436 -27.53 -14.22 -26.95
N LEU A 437 -26.48 -13.39 -26.87
CA LEU A 437 -25.13 -13.78 -26.44
C LEU A 437 -24.93 -13.68 -24.92
N SER A 438 -25.81 -12.95 -24.22
CA SER A 438 -25.73 -12.73 -22.78
C SER A 438 -26.51 -13.75 -21.96
N THR A 439 -26.89 -14.91 -22.53
CA THR A 439 -27.58 -16.00 -21.83
C THR A 439 -26.78 -16.54 -20.65
N GLU A 440 -27.47 -17.04 -19.62
CA GLU A 440 -26.82 -17.63 -18.44
C GLU A 440 -25.95 -18.84 -18.79
N SER A 441 -26.39 -19.64 -19.75
CA SER A 441 -25.57 -20.69 -20.35
C SER A 441 -24.53 -20.09 -21.29
N PHE A 442 -23.25 -20.36 -21.00
CA PHE A 442 -22.17 -20.01 -21.90
C PHE A 442 -22.18 -20.91 -23.14
N LEU A 443 -22.70 -22.14 -23.05
CA LEU A 443 -22.80 -23.07 -24.18
C LEU A 443 -23.81 -22.56 -25.22
N SER A 444 -24.98 -22.09 -24.77
CA SER A 444 -25.94 -21.39 -25.63
C SER A 444 -25.39 -20.10 -26.19
N ALA A 445 -24.71 -19.29 -25.38
CA ALA A 445 -24.11 -18.05 -25.86
C ALA A 445 -23.07 -18.33 -26.97
N ALA A 446 -22.23 -19.36 -26.79
CA ALA A 446 -21.19 -19.75 -27.72
C ALA A 446 -21.73 -20.28 -29.07
N SER A 447 -22.96 -20.81 -29.09
CA SER A 447 -23.64 -21.33 -30.28
C SER A 447 -24.13 -20.25 -31.26
N PHE A 448 -24.32 -19.01 -30.80
CA PHE A 448 -24.81 -17.93 -31.65
C PHE A 448 -23.66 -17.33 -32.50
N GLN A 449 -22.68 -16.66 -31.86
CA GLN A 449 -21.49 -16.06 -32.49
C GLN A 449 -20.39 -15.82 -31.42
N ARG A 450 -19.13 -15.53 -31.84
CA ARG A 450 -17.97 -15.21 -30.96
C ARG A 450 -17.60 -16.32 -29.95
N THR A 451 -17.69 -17.58 -30.37
CA THR A 451 -17.42 -18.79 -29.58
C THR A 451 -16.11 -18.72 -28.77
N THR A 452 -15.00 -18.32 -29.38
CA THR A 452 -13.69 -18.23 -28.70
C THR A 452 -13.73 -17.30 -27.50
N HIS A 453 -14.29 -16.11 -27.65
CA HIS A 453 -14.34 -15.12 -26.56
C HIS A 453 -15.24 -15.59 -25.39
N VAL A 454 -16.38 -16.21 -25.70
CA VAL A 454 -17.32 -16.74 -24.70
C VAL A 454 -16.67 -17.87 -23.90
N LEU A 455 -16.05 -18.84 -24.58
CA LEU A 455 -15.41 -19.98 -23.93
C LEU A 455 -14.17 -19.57 -23.13
N THR A 456 -13.31 -18.69 -23.65
CA THR A 456 -12.14 -18.20 -22.91
C THR A 456 -12.54 -17.53 -21.59
N ASN A 457 -13.57 -16.67 -21.62
CA ASN A 457 -14.06 -16.04 -20.39
C ASN A 457 -14.68 -17.04 -19.42
N ALA A 458 -15.42 -18.04 -19.91
CA ALA A 458 -15.97 -19.11 -19.08
C ALA A 458 -14.85 -19.92 -18.40
N SER A 459 -13.80 -20.27 -19.14
CA SER A 459 -12.62 -20.99 -18.61
C SER A 459 -11.85 -20.18 -17.58
N ILE A 460 -11.56 -18.90 -17.85
CA ILE A 460 -10.85 -18.02 -16.90
C ILE A 460 -11.62 -17.92 -15.57
N LYS A 461 -12.95 -17.90 -15.64
CA LYS A 461 -13.83 -17.76 -14.47
C LYS A 461 -14.23 -19.09 -13.83
N GLY A 462 -13.82 -20.23 -14.39
CA GLY A 462 -14.26 -21.55 -13.94
C GLY A 462 -15.78 -21.71 -13.93
N LYS A 463 -16.49 -21.09 -14.88
CA LYS A 463 -17.96 -21.15 -14.94
C LYS A 463 -18.43 -22.57 -15.27
N GLU A 464 -19.46 -23.02 -14.57
CA GLU A 464 -20.15 -24.28 -14.83
C GLU A 464 -21.49 -24.00 -15.53
N ASP A 465 -21.77 -24.69 -16.64
CA ASP A 465 -23.05 -24.59 -17.34
C ASP A 465 -24.01 -25.66 -16.84
N ARG A 466 -25.18 -25.23 -16.35
CA ARG A 466 -26.18 -26.14 -15.80
C ARG A 466 -27.18 -26.65 -16.84
N LEU A 467 -27.12 -26.17 -18.08
CA LEU A 467 -27.88 -26.71 -19.23
C LEU A 467 -29.41 -26.66 -19.07
N TYR A 468 -29.93 -25.74 -18.26
CA TYR A 468 -31.35 -25.67 -17.91
C TYR A 468 -32.22 -24.87 -18.88
N GLY A 469 -31.84 -24.69 -20.14
CA GLY A 469 -32.67 -23.94 -21.08
C GLY A 469 -32.96 -24.69 -22.37
N LEU A 470 -33.82 -24.08 -23.18
CA LEU A 470 -34.28 -24.67 -24.44
C LEU A 470 -33.11 -24.87 -25.41
N LYS A 471 -32.26 -23.85 -25.56
CA LYS A 471 -31.16 -23.86 -26.53
C LYS A 471 -30.08 -24.86 -26.12
N GLU A 472 -29.80 -24.94 -24.84
CA GLU A 472 -28.87 -25.87 -24.20
C GLU A 472 -29.28 -27.31 -24.47
N ASN A 473 -30.57 -27.61 -24.25
CA ASN A 473 -31.12 -28.93 -24.52
C ASN A 473 -31.11 -29.27 -26.01
N VAL A 474 -31.39 -28.30 -26.89
CA VAL A 474 -31.26 -28.48 -28.34
C VAL A 474 -29.83 -28.78 -28.76
N ILE A 475 -28.84 -28.04 -28.24
CA ILE A 475 -27.42 -28.21 -28.58
C ILE A 475 -26.91 -29.59 -28.14
N ILE A 476 -27.38 -30.10 -27.01
CA ILE A 476 -26.94 -31.37 -26.42
C ILE A 476 -27.76 -32.57 -26.94
N GLY A 477 -28.87 -32.32 -27.64
CA GLY A 477 -29.78 -33.36 -28.12
C GLY A 477 -30.68 -33.94 -27.03
N ASN A 478 -30.88 -33.22 -25.93
CA ASN A 478 -31.86 -33.54 -24.91
C ASN A 478 -33.27 -33.22 -25.40
N ILE A 479 -34.25 -33.95 -24.87
CA ILE A 479 -35.67 -33.72 -25.18
C ILE A 479 -36.04 -32.29 -24.80
N ILE A 480 -36.57 -31.55 -25.78
CA ILE A 480 -37.12 -30.21 -25.56
C ILE A 480 -38.36 -30.34 -24.66
N PRO A 481 -38.39 -29.71 -23.48
CA PRO A 481 -39.57 -29.73 -22.64
C PRO A 481 -40.71 -28.96 -23.31
N ALA A 482 -41.86 -29.61 -23.53
CA ALA A 482 -43.07 -28.96 -24.01
C ALA A 482 -43.87 -28.43 -22.82
N GLY A 483 -43.99 -27.10 -22.68
CA GLY A 483 -44.73 -26.44 -21.60
C GLY A 483 -43.94 -25.31 -20.91
N THR A 484 -44.50 -24.74 -19.84
CA THR A 484 -43.91 -23.61 -19.09
C THR A 484 -42.93 -24.01 -17.98
N GLY A 485 -42.67 -25.30 -17.78
CA GLY A 485 -41.91 -25.80 -16.63
C GLY A 485 -40.68 -26.61 -17.03
N LEU A 486 -39.48 -26.10 -16.70
CA LEU A 486 -38.34 -26.98 -16.42
C LEU A 486 -38.73 -27.92 -15.28
N ASN A 487 -38.29 -29.20 -15.31
CA ASN A 487 -38.66 -30.21 -14.29
C ASN A 487 -38.40 -29.78 -12.84
N ILE A 488 -37.48 -28.83 -12.62
CA ILE A 488 -37.19 -28.20 -11.33
C ILE A 488 -38.36 -27.35 -10.80
N TYR A 489 -39.12 -26.68 -11.68
CA TYR A 489 -40.27 -25.85 -11.31
C TYR A 489 -41.52 -26.68 -11.00
N ASN A 490 -41.60 -27.93 -11.47
CA ASN A 490 -42.69 -28.84 -11.10
C ASN A 490 -42.66 -29.27 -9.62
N LYS A 491 -41.53 -29.04 -8.93
CA LYS A 491 -41.35 -29.37 -7.50
C LYS A 491 -41.36 -28.15 -6.59
N ILE A 492 -41.48 -26.95 -7.14
CA ILE A 492 -41.56 -25.71 -6.37
C ILE A 492 -43.04 -25.46 -6.12
N ASP A 493 -43.49 -25.76 -4.90
CA ASP A 493 -44.75 -25.20 -4.40
C ASP A 493 -44.53 -23.71 -4.19
N ILE A 494 -45.19 -22.90 -5.02
CA ILE A 494 -45.22 -21.46 -4.83
C ILE A 494 -46.24 -21.22 -3.71
N ASP A 495 -45.75 -21.09 -2.49
CA ASP A 495 -46.55 -20.60 -1.39
C ASP A 495 -46.83 -19.13 -1.68
N PHE A 496 -47.97 -18.86 -2.32
CA PHE A 496 -48.49 -17.50 -2.32
C PHE A 496 -48.80 -17.20 -0.86
N PRO A 497 -48.16 -16.20 -0.22
CA PRO A 497 -48.82 -15.59 0.92
C PRO A 497 -50.12 -15.06 0.33
N ARG A 498 -51.22 -15.78 0.58
CA ARG A 498 -52.55 -15.23 0.41
C ARG A 498 -52.59 -14.03 1.34
N GLU A 499 -52.25 -12.86 0.80
CA GLU A 499 -52.78 -11.60 1.31
C GLU A 499 -54.28 -11.57 0.96
N GLU A 500 -55.04 -12.58 1.41
CA GLU A 500 -56.51 -12.55 1.40
C GLU A 500 -56.99 -11.38 2.29
N GLU A 501 -56.18 -10.94 3.28
CA GLU A 501 -56.52 -9.81 4.14
C GLU A 501 -56.37 -8.43 3.47
N LYS A 502 -55.37 -8.19 2.61
CA LYS A 502 -55.22 -6.87 1.94
C LYS A 502 -56.12 -6.70 0.73
N VAL A 503 -56.42 -7.78 0.02
CA VAL A 503 -57.32 -7.72 -1.14
C VAL A 503 -58.75 -7.45 -0.67
N GLU A 504 -59.20 -8.02 0.45
CA GLU A 504 -60.49 -7.70 1.05
C GLU A 504 -60.59 -6.27 1.59
N GLU A 505 -59.51 -5.70 2.16
CA GLU A 505 -59.49 -4.29 2.57
C GLU A 505 -59.55 -3.34 1.36
N ILE A 506 -58.79 -3.61 0.30
CA ILE A 506 -58.81 -2.81 -0.93
C ILE A 506 -60.17 -2.90 -1.63
N PHE A 507 -60.81 -4.08 -1.67
CA PHE A 507 -62.17 -4.22 -2.21
C PHE A 507 -63.25 -3.64 -1.26
N LYS A 508 -63.02 -3.59 0.06
CA LYS A 508 -63.91 -2.88 1.00
C LYS A 508 -63.81 -1.37 0.82
N ASP A 509 -62.62 -0.82 0.61
CA ASP A 509 -62.42 0.62 0.40
C ASP A 509 -62.99 1.08 -0.95
N ILE A 510 -62.85 0.28 -2.01
CA ILE A 510 -63.49 0.56 -3.31
C ILE A 510 -65.02 0.49 -3.20
N ASN A 511 -65.58 -0.46 -2.45
CA ASN A 511 -67.03 -0.55 -2.21
C ASN A 511 -67.54 0.53 -1.24
N LYS A 512 -66.71 1.04 -0.33
CA LYS A 512 -67.03 2.20 0.54
C LYS A 512 -67.02 3.50 -0.25
N GLU A 513 -66.04 3.72 -1.11
CA GLU A 513 -66.00 4.88 -2.01
C GLU A 513 -67.13 4.86 -3.05
N GLN A 514 -67.56 3.66 -3.51
CA GLN A 514 -68.73 3.54 -4.40
C GLN A 514 -70.05 3.77 -3.66
N LYS A 515 -70.17 3.34 -2.39
CA LYS A 515 -71.36 3.67 -1.55
C LYS A 515 -71.40 5.13 -1.12
N GLU A 516 -70.25 5.76 -0.82
CA GLU A 516 -70.19 7.20 -0.50
C GLU A 516 -70.50 8.04 -1.74
N LYS A 517 -70.06 7.63 -2.93
CA LYS A 517 -70.46 8.28 -4.20
C LYS A 517 -71.93 8.06 -4.55
N GLU A 518 -72.51 6.88 -4.31
CA GLU A 518 -73.95 6.66 -4.50
C GLU A 518 -74.82 7.45 -3.50
N VAL A 519 -74.39 7.60 -2.25
CA VAL A 519 -75.09 8.42 -1.24
C VAL A 519 -75.02 9.92 -1.58
N ASP A 520 -73.88 10.41 -2.09
CA ASP A 520 -73.69 11.82 -2.47
C ASP A 520 -74.41 12.19 -3.80
N ILE A 521 -74.72 11.19 -4.64
CA ILE A 521 -75.59 11.35 -5.82
C ILE A 521 -77.07 11.39 -5.41
N PHE A 522 -77.49 10.59 -4.43
CA PHE A 522 -78.88 10.58 -3.91
C PHE A 522 -79.23 11.77 -3.01
N GLU A 523 -78.26 12.46 -2.40
CA GLU A 523 -78.51 13.73 -1.68
C GLU A 523 -78.56 14.94 -2.61
N LYS A 524 -77.83 14.93 -3.74
CA LYS A 524 -77.90 16.01 -4.74
C LYS A 524 -79.14 15.98 -5.64
N GLU A 525 -79.74 14.81 -5.87
CA GLU A 525 -80.99 14.71 -6.66
C GLU A 525 -82.26 15.08 -5.86
N LYS A 526 -82.15 15.48 -4.58
CA LYS A 526 -83.28 15.97 -3.77
C LYS A 526 -83.45 17.50 -3.76
N GLU A 527 -82.53 18.27 -4.33
CA GLU A 527 -82.65 19.75 -4.37
C GLU A 527 -83.05 20.33 -5.72
N ASP A 528 -83.05 19.57 -6.82
CA ASP A 528 -83.40 20.10 -8.15
C ASP A 528 -84.53 19.30 -8.82
N GLY A 529 -85.77 19.79 -8.68
CA GLY A 529 -86.89 19.30 -9.49
C GLY A 529 -88.30 19.70 -9.06
N GLU A 530 -88.65 20.99 -9.12
CA GLU A 530 -90.06 21.42 -9.24
C GLU A 530 -90.40 21.79 -10.70
N THR A 531 -91.60 21.38 -11.12
CA THR A 531 -92.31 21.59 -12.42
C THR A 531 -91.75 20.80 -13.62
N ILE A 532 -92.52 19.97 -14.34
CA ILE A 532 -93.76 20.26 -15.10
C ILE A 532 -94.62 18.98 -15.24
N ALA A 533 -95.94 19.17 -15.36
CA ALA A 533 -97.00 18.16 -15.37
C ALA A 533 -97.37 17.56 -16.76
N THR A 534 -98.11 16.43 -16.70
CA THR A 534 -99.00 15.79 -17.72
C THR A 534 -98.28 15.17 -18.94
N ASP A 535 -98.62 14.00 -19.48
CA ASP A 535 -99.94 13.37 -19.68
C ASP A 535 -99.82 11.85 -19.99
N LYS A 536 -100.96 11.16 -19.97
CA LYS A 536 -101.14 9.70 -20.06
C LYS A 536 -100.93 9.09 -21.46
N SER A 537 -100.66 7.77 -21.45
CA SER A 537 -101.21 6.69 -22.31
C SER A 537 -100.29 5.96 -23.31
N ASP A 538 -100.45 4.63 -23.28
CA ASP A 538 -100.42 3.63 -24.36
C ASP A 538 -99.19 2.72 -24.64
N LYS A 539 -99.49 1.40 -24.46
CA LYS A 539 -99.10 0.17 -25.22
C LYS A 539 -97.69 -0.41 -25.00
N LYS A 540 -97.53 -1.59 -24.36
CA LYS A 540 -97.79 -3.00 -24.81
C LYS A 540 -97.14 -3.40 -26.14
N SER A 541 -96.12 -4.28 -26.03
CA SER A 541 -95.58 -5.32 -26.96
C SER A 541 -94.04 -5.26 -26.93
N GLU A 542 -93.23 -6.31 -26.87
CA GLU A 542 -93.40 -7.76 -26.94
C GLU A 542 -92.05 -8.38 -26.52
N SER A 543 -92.14 -9.54 -25.88
CA SER A 543 -91.07 -10.51 -25.64
C SER A 543 -90.72 -11.30 -26.91
N ASN A 544 -89.47 -11.79 -26.98
CA ASN A 544 -88.99 -13.05 -27.60
C ASN A 544 -87.99 -12.94 -28.75
N LEU A 545 -87.13 -13.97 -28.81
CA LEU A 545 -86.06 -14.33 -29.76
C LEU A 545 -84.67 -13.91 -29.21
N GLU A 546 -83.76 -14.78 -28.78
CA GLU A 546 -83.51 -16.18 -29.12
C GLU A 546 -82.82 -16.92 -27.95
N ASN A 547 -83.36 -18.10 -27.65
CA ASN A 547 -82.69 -19.21 -26.98
C ASN A 547 -83.03 -20.43 -27.84
N LYS A 548 -82.01 -21.13 -28.38
CA LYS A 548 -81.99 -22.49 -28.99
C LYS A 548 -80.89 -22.49 -30.07
N GLU A 549 -80.03 -23.49 -30.24
CA GLU A 549 -80.08 -24.87 -29.78
C GLU A 549 -78.69 -25.50 -29.92
N ILE A 550 -78.47 -26.46 -29.03
CA ILE A 550 -77.37 -27.40 -28.93
C ILE A 550 -77.47 -28.47 -30.04
N LYS A 551 -76.32 -28.90 -30.56
CA LYS A 551 -76.02 -30.20 -31.24
C LYS A 551 -76.90 -30.61 -32.45
N ASN A 552 -76.22 -30.93 -33.56
CA ASN A 552 -76.21 -32.33 -34.00
C ASN A 552 -75.06 -32.67 -34.96
N GLU A 553 -74.65 -33.92 -34.81
CA GLU A 553 -73.59 -34.67 -35.46
C GLU A 553 -73.73 -34.86 -36.98
N LYS A 554 -72.61 -35.34 -37.55
CA LYS A 554 -72.45 -36.32 -38.66
C LYS A 554 -72.08 -35.82 -40.06
N SER A 555 -70.81 -36.13 -40.39
CA SER A 555 -70.36 -37.08 -41.43
C SER A 555 -70.22 -36.65 -42.89
N ILE A 556 -68.97 -36.82 -43.37
CA ILE A 556 -68.51 -37.40 -44.66
C ILE A 556 -68.72 -36.47 -45.87
N ASP A 557 -67.68 -36.04 -46.60
CA ASP A 557 -66.74 -36.79 -47.45
C ASP A 557 -65.33 -36.17 -47.51
#